data_AF-A0A1M6SD22-F1
#
_entry.id   AF-A0A1M6SD22-F1
#
_cell.length_a   1.000
_cell.length_b   1.000
_cell.length_c   1.000
_cell.angle_alpha   90.00
_cell.angle_beta   90.00
_cell.angle_gamma   90.00
#
_symmetry.space_group_name_H-M   'P 1'
#
loop_
_entity.id
_entity.type
_entity.pdbx_description
1 polymer ?
#
loop_
_entity_poly.entity_id
_entity_poly.type
_entity_poly.pdbx_seq_one_letter_code
_entity_poly.pdbx_strand_id
1 'polypeptide(L)'
;MARYLFDDLWYNSTPQQRLSVSSVEGYNVFQGISLSVDDRQKVLNLHLKDEYLSPYLKTNMNLFHLLMMDEQADIKFFKLENGWLFEFDGIPAGPKPFGQQKYDTR
;
A
#
# COMPACT_ATOMS: atom_id res chain seq x y z
N MET A 1 -1.58 13.42 7.97
CA MET A 1 -2.60 12.37 7.79
C MET A 1 -2.05 10.96 8.02
N ALA A 2 -0.86 10.62 7.51
CA ALA A 2 -0.25 9.30 7.66
C ALA A 2 -0.18 8.75 9.10
N ARG A 3 0.05 9.61 10.10
CA ARG A 3 0.01 9.24 11.52
C ARG A 3 -1.32 8.61 11.95
N TYR A 4 -2.44 9.29 11.70
CA TYR A 4 -3.77 8.83 12.12
C TYR A 4 -4.16 7.54 11.40
N LEU A 5 -3.77 7.41 10.13
CA LEU A 5 -3.95 6.19 9.37
C LEU A 5 -3.13 5.03 9.96
N PHE A 6 -1.86 5.27 10.29
CA PHE A 6 -1.01 4.24 10.90
C PHE A 6 -1.57 3.80 12.25
N ASP A 7 -1.97 4.75 13.10
CA ASP A 7 -2.49 4.45 14.44
C ASP A 7 -3.82 3.65 14.36
N ASP A 8 -4.72 4.01 13.43
CA ASP A 8 -5.97 3.26 13.18
C ASP A 8 -5.69 1.83 12.67
N LEU A 9 -4.82 1.70 11.67
CA LEU A 9 -4.43 0.40 11.12
C LEU A 9 -3.74 -0.46 12.17
N TRP A 10 -2.85 0.11 12.97
CA TRP A 10 -2.15 -0.58 14.04
C TRP A 10 -3.10 -1.06 15.14
N TYR A 11 -4.07 -0.24 15.53
CA TYR A 11 -5.05 -0.60 16.56
C TYR A 11 -5.96 -1.74 16.10
N ASN A 12 -6.40 -1.70 14.85
CA ASN A 12 -7.28 -2.71 14.26
C ASN A 12 -6.52 -3.94 13.73
N SER A 13 -5.18 -3.93 13.77
CA SER A 13 -4.36 -5.03 13.28
C SER A 13 -4.41 -6.26 14.16
N THR A 14 -4.46 -7.42 13.51
CA THR A 14 -4.22 -8.71 14.15
C THR A 14 -2.72 -8.92 14.41
N PRO A 15 -2.34 -9.75 15.40
CA PRO A 15 -0.93 -10.05 15.66
C PRO A 15 -0.16 -10.57 14.44
N GLN A 16 -0.82 -11.30 13.55
CA GLN A 16 -0.25 -11.83 12.31
C GLN A 16 0.12 -10.73 11.31
N GLN A 17 -0.56 -9.59 11.35
CA GLN A 17 -0.26 -8.45 10.50
C GLN A 17 0.89 -7.60 11.03
N ARG A 18 1.27 -7.77 12.31
CA ARG A 18 2.34 -6.97 12.92
C ARG A 18 3.70 -7.56 12.58
N LEU A 19 4.52 -6.73 11.96
CA LEU A 19 5.86 -7.07 11.51
C LEU A 19 6.87 -6.73 12.59
N SER A 20 7.69 -7.72 12.95
CA SER A 20 8.82 -7.56 13.86
C SER A 20 10.09 -7.29 13.06
N VAL A 21 10.12 -6.17 12.34
CA VAL A 21 11.24 -5.76 11.48
C VAL A 21 11.92 -4.53 12.09
N SER A 22 13.24 -4.59 12.24
CA SER A 22 14.05 -3.51 12.83
C SER A 22 14.64 -2.56 11.79
N SER A 23 14.76 -2.99 10.53
CA SER A 23 15.25 -2.14 9.44
C SER A 23 14.70 -2.54 8.08
N VAL A 24 14.35 -1.56 7.25
CA VAL A 24 13.92 -1.74 5.85
C VAL A 24 14.73 -0.77 5.00
N GLU A 25 15.40 -1.27 3.95
CA GLU A 25 16.25 -0.48 3.04
C GLU A 25 17.26 0.47 3.73
N GLY A 26 17.78 0.07 4.89
CA GLY A 26 18.74 0.86 5.67
C GLY A 26 18.11 1.90 6.60
N TYR A 27 16.78 2.04 6.62
CA TYR A 27 16.05 2.85 7.58
C TYR A 27 15.71 2.05 8.83
N ASN A 28 15.88 2.65 10.01
CA ASN A 28 15.46 2.04 11.27
C ASN A 28 13.93 2.07 11.39
N VAL A 29 13.33 0.90 11.60
CA VAL A 29 11.90 0.71 11.72
C VAL A 29 11.57 0.36 13.17
N PHE A 30 10.57 1.05 13.71
CA PHE A 30 10.08 0.79 15.07
C PHE A 30 8.90 -0.17 15.07
N GLN A 31 8.00 -0.02 14.10
CA GLN A 31 6.76 -0.79 13.99
C GLN A 31 6.40 -0.95 12.52
N GLY A 32 5.96 -2.14 12.14
CA GLY A 32 5.50 -2.42 10.78
C GLY A 32 4.18 -3.18 10.78
N ILE A 33 3.32 -2.88 9.82
CA ILE A 33 2.07 -3.61 9.61
C ILE A 33 1.95 -4.04 8.15
N SER A 34 1.63 -5.30 7.89
CA SER A 34 1.20 -5.78 6.57
C SER A 34 -0.31 -5.59 6.45
N LEU A 35 -0.74 -4.98 5.35
CA LEU A 35 -2.13 -4.58 5.15
C LEU A 35 -2.97 -5.72 4.57
N SER A 36 -4.14 -5.93 5.19
CA SER A 36 -5.19 -6.78 4.62
C SER A 36 -5.75 -6.15 3.35
N VAL A 37 -6.38 -6.97 2.49
CA VAL A 37 -7.02 -6.49 1.25
C VAL A 37 -8.01 -5.35 1.52
N ASP A 38 -8.78 -5.42 2.61
CA ASP A 38 -9.73 -4.38 3.01
C ASP A 38 -9.04 -3.07 3.42
N ASP A 39 -7.90 -3.17 4.11
CA ASP A 39 -7.13 -2.00 4.54
C ASP A 39 -6.37 -1.35 3.38
N ARG A 40 -6.01 -2.12 2.33
CA ARG A 40 -5.38 -1.57 1.11
C ARG A 40 -6.24 -0.48 0.49
N GLN A 41 -7.56 -0.69 0.44
CA GLN A 41 -8.49 0.32 -0.11
C GLN A 41 -8.46 1.63 0.67
N LYS A 42 -8.30 1.60 1.99
CA LYS A 42 -8.19 2.81 2.83
C LYS A 42 -6.94 3.62 2.48
N VAL A 43 -5.81 2.95 2.23
CA VAL A 43 -4.54 3.59 1.84
C VAL A 43 -4.64 4.22 0.45
N LEU A 44 -5.18 3.47 -0.52
CA LEU A 44 -5.38 3.97 -1.90
C LEU A 44 -6.30 5.21 -1.92
N ASN A 45 -7.35 5.21 -1.10
CA ASN A 45 -8.27 6.35 -0.98
C ASN A 45 -7.62 7.60 -0.33
N LEU A 46 -6.60 7.44 0.50
CA LEU A 46 -5.92 8.56 1.16
C LEU A 46 -5.00 9.30 0.17
N HIS A 47 -4.36 8.57 -0.76
CA HIS A 47 -3.49 9.15 -1.79
C HIS A 47 -4.23 10.08 -2.77
N LEU A 48 -5.52 9.83 -3.04
CA LEU A 48 -6.36 10.67 -3.89
C LEU A 48 -6.60 12.09 -3.34
N LYS A 49 -6.39 12.33 -2.03
CA LYS A 49 -6.60 13.66 -1.42
C LYS A 49 -5.34 14.52 -1.37
N ASP A 50 -4.15 13.91 -1.35
CA ASP A 50 -2.87 14.64 -1.30
C ASP A 50 -2.35 15.06 -2.69
N GLU A 51 -2.92 14.55 -3.79
CA GLU A 51 -2.53 14.94 -5.16
C GLU A 51 -2.79 16.40 -5.52
N TYR A 52 -3.62 17.12 -4.77
CA TYR A 52 -3.74 18.58 -4.94
C TYR A 52 -2.49 19.35 -4.47
N LEU A 53 -1.44 18.69 -3.94
CA LEU A 53 -0.34 19.36 -3.25
C LEU A 53 1.08 19.12 -3.80
N SER A 54 1.29 18.38 -4.89
CA SER A 54 2.65 18.29 -5.49
C SER A 54 2.66 18.36 -7.02
N PRO A 55 3.18 19.45 -7.62
CA PRO A 55 3.34 19.58 -9.07
C PRO A 55 4.50 18.75 -9.65
N TYR A 56 5.18 17.93 -8.82
CA TYR A 56 6.39 17.20 -9.21
C TYR A 56 6.20 15.69 -9.36
N LEU A 57 4.98 15.16 -9.15
CA LEU A 57 4.71 13.73 -9.29
C LEU A 57 3.83 13.49 -10.53
N LYS A 58 4.42 12.98 -11.62
CA LYS A 58 3.69 12.55 -12.83
C LYS A 58 3.64 11.03 -12.85
N THR A 59 2.79 10.44 -12.03
CA THR A 59 2.51 8.99 -12.02
C THR A 59 1.17 8.73 -12.70
N ASN A 60 1.07 7.66 -13.51
CA ASN A 60 -0.22 7.22 -14.02
C ASN A 60 -0.96 6.49 -12.87
N MET A 61 -1.60 7.25 -11.98
CA MET A 61 -2.27 6.73 -10.78
C MET A 61 -3.31 5.67 -11.11
N ASN A 62 -3.99 5.76 -12.25
CA ASN A 62 -4.92 4.72 -12.69
C ASN A 62 -4.22 3.39 -12.91
N LEU A 63 -3.03 3.41 -13.50
CA LEU A 63 -2.23 2.21 -13.68
C LEU A 63 -1.71 1.71 -12.33
N PHE A 64 -1.19 2.58 -11.47
CA PHE A 64 -0.77 2.20 -10.12
C PHE A 64 -1.92 1.54 -9.34
N HIS A 65 -3.12 2.14 -9.34
CA HIS A 65 -4.30 1.57 -8.71
C HIS A 65 -4.68 0.21 -9.29
N LEU A 66 -4.66 0.04 -10.61
CA LEU A 66 -4.91 -1.26 -11.25
C LEU A 66 -3.90 -2.33 -10.84
N LEU A 67 -2.63 -1.95 -10.69
CA LEU A 67 -1.58 -2.87 -10.23
C LEU A 67 -1.74 -3.20 -8.75
N MET A 68 -2.18 -2.25 -7.95
CA MET A 68 -2.44 -2.44 -6.51
C MET A 68 -3.75 -3.20 -6.21
N MET A 69 -4.64 -3.35 -7.20
CA MET A 69 -5.80 -4.24 -7.13
C MET A 69 -5.43 -5.72 -7.32
N ASP A 70 -4.20 -6.03 -7.74
CA ASP A 70 -3.72 -7.41 -7.78
C ASP A 70 -3.58 -7.95 -6.35
N GLU A 71 -4.23 -9.08 -6.07
CA GLU A 71 -4.17 -9.72 -4.74
C GLU A 71 -2.75 -10.11 -4.35
N GLN A 72 -1.87 -10.33 -5.34
CA GLN A 72 -0.45 -10.64 -5.15
C GLN A 72 0.39 -9.45 -4.70
N ALA A 73 -0.08 -8.21 -4.88
CA ALA A 73 0.66 -7.03 -4.45
C ALA A 73 0.57 -6.88 -2.93
N ASP A 74 1.68 -6.97 -2.21
CA ASP A 74 1.72 -6.76 -0.77
C ASP A 74 1.99 -5.29 -0.45
N ILE A 75 1.35 -4.80 0.62
CA ILE A 75 1.58 -3.44 1.12
C ILE A 75 1.96 -3.54 2.58
N LYS A 76 3.14 -3.01 2.90
CA LYS A 76 3.60 -2.88 4.27
C LYS A 76 3.73 -1.41 4.62
N PHE A 77 3.28 -1.06 5.81
CA PHE A 77 3.35 0.29 6.32
C PHE A 77 4.23 0.31 7.57
N PHE A 78 5.29 1.10 7.53
CA PHE A 78 6.31 1.17 8.55
C PHE A 78 6.36 2.54 9.21
N LYS A 79 6.59 2.54 10.51
CA LYS A 79 6.90 3.74 11.30
C LYS A 79 8.40 3.82 11.53
N LEU A 80 8.98 4.91 11.06
CA LEU A 80 10.40 5.25 11.22
C LEU A 80 10.58 6.26 12.37
N GLU A 81 11.83 6.60 12.69
CA GLU A 81 12.15 7.61 13.71
C GLU A 81 11.54 8.97 13.39
N ASN A 82 11.65 9.39 12.12
CA ASN A 82 11.27 10.72 11.65
C ASN A 82 10.19 10.68 10.55
N GLY A 83 9.40 9.61 10.46
CA GLY A 83 8.36 9.54 9.43
C GLY A 83 7.69 8.18 9.28
N TRP A 84 7.09 7.98 8.12
CA TRP A 84 6.41 6.75 7.74
C TRP A 84 6.85 6.32 6.35
N LEU A 85 6.88 5.00 6.11
CA LEU A 85 7.31 4.40 4.86
C LEU A 85 6.28 3.37 4.40
N PHE A 86 5.85 3.49 3.15
CA PHE A 86 5.10 2.43 2.48
C PHE A 86 6.06 1.61 1.62
N GLU A 87 6.09 0.32 1.86
CA GLU A 87 6.75 -0.64 0.98
C GLU A 87 5.65 -1.36 0.20
N PHE A 88 5.80 -1.37 -1.13
CA PHE A 88 4.92 -2.10 -2.02
C PHE A 88 5.73 -3.20 -2.70
N ASP A 89 5.33 -4.45 -2.49
CA ASP A 89 6.03 -5.62 -3.02
C ASP A 89 5.09 -6.42 -3.93
N GLY A 90 5.64 -7.20 -4.85
CA GLY A 90 4.84 -8.00 -5.78
C GLY A 90 4.04 -7.18 -6.80
N ILE A 91 4.34 -5.89 -6.99
CA ILE A 91 3.70 -5.07 -8.03
C ILE A 91 4.14 -5.61 -9.41
N PRO A 92 3.21 -6.04 -10.27
CA PRO A 92 3.56 -6.49 -11.61
C PRO A 92 4.11 -5.34 -12.46
N ALA A 93 5.06 -5.64 -13.35
CA ALA A 93 5.69 -4.64 -14.21
C ALA A 93 4.71 -3.93 -15.18
N GLY A 94 3.48 -4.42 -15.30
CA GLY A 94 2.43 -3.86 -16.13
C GLY A 94 1.08 -4.50 -15.80
N PRO A 95 -0.03 -3.90 -16.28
CA PRO A 95 -1.36 -4.39 -15.97
C PRO A 95 -1.53 -5.76 -16.60
N LYS A 96 -2.09 -6.72 -15.85
CA LYS A 96 -2.51 -7.99 -16.46
C LYS A 96 -3.54 -7.66 -17.54
N PRO A 97 -3.43 -8.22 -18.75
CA PRO A 97 -4.41 -7.98 -19.79
C PRO A 97 -5.78 -8.46 -19.31
N PHE A 98 -6.73 -7.54 -19.19
CA PHE A 98 -8.13 -7.88 -18.97
C PHE A 98 -8.60 -8.81 -20.11
N GLY A 99 -9.17 -9.97 -19.76
CA GLY A 99 -9.83 -10.85 -20.73
C GLY A 99 -9.13 -12.16 -21.14
N GLN A 100 -8.06 -12.60 -20.48
CA GLN A 100 -7.46 -13.92 -20.79
C GLN A 100 -7.95 -15.07 -19.89
N GLN A 101 -8.57 -14.78 -18.75
CA GLN A 101 -9.31 -15.79 -18.00
C GLN A 101 -10.77 -15.75 -18.42
N LYS A 102 -11.23 -16.89 -18.95
CA LYS A 102 -12.56 -17.17 -19.50
C LYS A 102 -13.70 -16.90 -18.51
N TYR A 103 -13.95 -15.65 -18.15
CA TYR A 103 -15.22 -15.25 -17.55
C TYR A 103 -16.12 -14.75 -18.69
N ASP A 104 -17.11 -15.59 -18.94
CA ASP A 104 -18.22 -15.43 -19.87
C ASP A 104 -18.81 -14.02 -19.78
N THR A 105 -18.84 -13.31 -20.91
CA THR A 105 -19.63 -12.08 -21.06
C THR A 105 -21.01 -12.45 -21.61
N ARG A 106 -21.74 -13.29 -20.87
CA ARG A 106 -23.17 -13.56 -21.04
C ARG A 106 -23.86 -13.60 -19.69
#